data_AF-A0A0F9C6L2-F1
#
_entry.id   AF-A0A0F9C6L2-F1
#
_cell.length_a   1.000
_cell.length_b   1.000
_cell.length_c   1.000
_cell.angle_alpha   90.00
_cell.angle_beta   90.00
_cell.angle_gamma   90.00
#
_symmetry.space_group_name_H-M   'P 1'
#
loop_
_entity.id
_entity.type
_entity.pdbx_description
1 polymer ?
#
loop_
_entity_poly.entity_id
_entity_poly.type
_entity_poly.pdbx_seq_one_letter_code
_entity_poly.pdbx_strand_id
1 'polypeptide(L)'
;MTKKFKTIVNTFSLVLILFFLNPVIFEDRAVGNTDYMEALSMFVLDERPKAKNFILRDLNGNQVSLEDHLGKIVFLNFWTTWCPPCREGRLIFKNPGNRGSALKNDLN
;
A
#
# COMPACT_ATOMS: atom_id res chain seq x y z
N MET A 1 -53.75 5.25 18.15
CA MET A 1 -52.32 5.65 18.08
C MET A 1 -51.63 4.99 19.26
N THR A 2 -50.70 4.03 19.18
CA THR A 2 -49.29 4.20 18.80
C THR A 2 -48.55 2.83 18.79
N LYS A 3 -49.23 1.67 18.81
CA LYS A 3 -48.57 0.35 18.91
C LYS A 3 -47.65 0.04 17.73
N LYS A 4 -48.12 0.25 16.50
CA LYS A 4 -47.31 0.05 15.28
C LYS A 4 -46.09 0.98 15.25
N PHE A 5 -46.24 2.22 15.70
CA PHE A 5 -45.14 3.19 15.77
C PHE A 5 -44.08 2.76 16.81
N LYS A 6 -44.52 2.30 17.99
CA LYS A 6 -43.60 1.80 19.03
C LYS A 6 -42.85 0.55 18.58
N THR A 7 -43.51 -0.35 17.85
CA THR A 7 -42.86 -1.51 17.23
C THR A 7 -41.83 -1.09 16.19
N ILE A 8 -42.17 -0.17 15.28
CA ILE A 8 -41.27 0.32 14.23
C ILE A 8 -40.02 0.97 14.82
N VAL A 9 -40.18 1.86 15.82
CA VAL A 9 -39.04 2.52 16.47
C VAL A 9 -38.18 1.51 17.23
N ASN A 10 -38.79 0.54 17.91
CA ASN A 10 -38.05 -0.49 18.65
C ASN A 10 -37.30 -1.46 17.72
N THR A 11 -37.90 -1.84 16.59
CA THR A 11 -37.24 -2.71 15.61
C THR A 11 -36.10 -1.98 14.89
N PHE A 12 -36.27 -0.70 14.54
CA PHE A 12 -35.18 0.10 13.96
C PHE A 12 -34.01 0.30 14.93
N SER A 13 -34.31 0.59 16.20
CA SER A 13 -33.28 0.74 17.23
C SER A 13 -32.45 -0.53 17.41
N LEU A 14 -33.11 -1.70 17.45
CA LEU A 14 -32.45 -3.00 17.53
C LEU A 14 -31.55 -3.28 16.32
N VAL A 15 -32.01 -2.98 15.10
CA VAL A 15 -31.21 -3.18 13.87
C VAL A 15 -30.00 -2.26 13.82
N LEU A 16 -30.15 -1.00 14.22
CA LEU A 16 -29.03 -0.05 14.30
C LEU A 16 -28.02 -0.49 15.36
N ILE A 17 -28.48 -0.87 16.55
CA ILE A 17 -27.61 -1.39 17.62
C ILE A 17 -26.85 -2.63 17.13
N LEU A 18 -27.51 -3.56 16.43
CA LEU A 18 -26.84 -4.75 15.89
C LEU A 18 -25.85 -4.42 14.77
N PHE A 19 -26.06 -3.36 13.99
CA PHE A 19 -25.12 -2.90 12.96
C PHE A 19 -23.87 -2.25 13.56
N PHE A 20 -24.04 -1.45 14.63
CA PHE A 20 -22.93 -0.78 15.32
C PHE A 20 -22.20 -1.67 16.34
N LEU A 21 -22.84 -2.72 16.84
CA LEU A 21 -22.21 -3.74 17.70
C LEU A 21 -21.60 -4.90 16.92
N ASN A 22 -21.77 -4.95 15.59
CA ASN A 22 -21.05 -5.90 14.75
C ASN A 22 -19.69 -5.29 14.37
N PRO A 23 -18.56 -5.79 14.90
CA PRO A 23 -17.24 -5.24 14.58
C PRO A 23 -16.87 -5.37 13.09
N VAL A 24 -17.66 -6.10 12.29
CA VAL A 24 -17.47 -6.34 10.85
C VAL A 24 -17.40 -5.06 10.00
N ILE A 25 -17.93 -3.91 10.47
CA ILE A 25 -17.89 -2.64 9.72
C ILE A 25 -16.61 -1.83 10.02
N PHE A 26 -15.94 -2.08 11.15
CA PHE A 26 -14.70 -1.40 11.55
C PHE A 26 -13.54 -2.40 11.69
N GLU A 27 -13.52 -3.43 10.85
CA GLU A 27 -12.27 -4.12 10.54
C GLU A 27 -11.53 -3.24 9.54
N ASP A 28 -10.90 -2.19 10.06
CA ASP A 28 -9.76 -1.55 9.41
C ASP A 28 -8.81 -2.71 9.04
N ARG A 29 -8.60 -2.95 7.74
CA ARG A 29 -7.63 -3.95 7.26
C ARG A 29 -6.22 -3.43 7.55
N ALA A 30 -5.89 -3.34 8.83
CA ALA A 30 -4.56 -3.35 9.38
C ALA A 30 -4.18 -4.78 9.79
N VAL A 31 -4.74 -5.80 9.13
CA VAL A 31 -4.06 -7.09 9.04
C VAL A 31 -3.11 -6.99 7.86
N GLY A 32 -1.89 -6.54 8.16
CA GLY A 32 -0.72 -6.86 7.34
C GLY A 32 -0.55 -8.37 7.41
N ASN A 33 -1.29 -9.08 6.55
CA ASN A 33 -1.34 -10.54 6.58
C ASN A 33 0.04 -11.05 6.15
N THR A 34 0.72 -11.73 7.06
CA THR A 34 1.94 -12.50 6.79
C THR A 34 1.70 -13.62 5.77
N ASP A 35 0.45 -13.91 5.43
CA ASP A 35 0.05 -14.95 4.47
C ASP A 35 0.33 -14.59 3.00
N TYR A 36 0.58 -13.31 2.67
CA TYR A 36 0.93 -12.93 1.29
C TYR A 36 2.38 -13.26 0.93
N MET A 37 3.27 -13.43 1.93
CA MET A 37 4.68 -13.74 1.70
C MET A 37 4.92 -15.22 1.38
N GLU A 38 4.00 -16.11 1.76
CA GLU A 38 4.03 -17.53 1.41
C GLU A 38 3.44 -17.78 0.00
N ALA A 39 2.37 -17.07 -0.37
CA ALA A 39 1.74 -17.17 -1.69
C ALA A 39 2.59 -16.57 -2.84
N LEU A 40 3.57 -15.71 -2.54
CA LEU A 40 4.38 -15.03 -3.54
C LEU A 40 5.64 -15.79 -3.97
N SER A 41 5.88 -17.01 -3.47
CA SER A 41 7.03 -17.84 -3.83
C SER A 41 8.28 -16.98 -4.02
N MET A 42 8.81 -16.44 -2.92
CA MET A 42 10.05 -15.68 -2.95
C MET A 42 11.18 -16.62 -3.38
N PHE A 43 11.34 -16.76 -4.70
CA PHE A 43 12.49 -17.36 -5.31
C PHE A 43 13.66 -16.40 -5.07
N VAL A 44 14.70 -16.88 -4.42
CA VAL A 44 16.01 -16.22 -4.51
C VAL A 44 16.40 -16.29 -5.98
N LEU A 45 16.27 -15.17 -6.68
CA LEU A 45 16.69 -15.09 -8.07
C LEU A 45 18.22 -15.12 -8.07
N ASP A 46 18.78 -16.29 -8.36
CA ASP A 46 20.22 -16.52 -8.51
C ASP A 46 20.79 -15.64 -9.64
N GLU A 47 19.92 -15.27 -10.60
CA GLU A 47 20.20 -14.28 -11.63
C GLU A 47 19.49 -12.97 -11.32
N ARG A 48 20.18 -11.82 -11.48
CA ARG A 48 19.57 -10.49 -11.41
C ARG A 48 18.76 -10.25 -12.68
N PRO A 49 17.45 -10.49 -12.71
CA PRO A 49 16.70 -10.40 -13.96
C PRO A 49 16.57 -8.93 -14.33
N LYS A 50 16.57 -8.65 -15.63
CA LYS A 50 16.27 -7.31 -16.12
C LYS A 50 14.90 -6.88 -15.62
N ALA A 51 14.81 -5.67 -15.04
CA ALA A 51 13.53 -5.10 -14.62
C ALA A 51 12.55 -5.04 -15.80
N LYS A 52 11.31 -5.49 -15.58
CA LYS A 52 10.28 -5.51 -16.62
C LYS A 52 9.92 -4.08 -17.02
N ASN A 53 9.88 -3.81 -18.32
CA ASN A 53 9.44 -2.51 -18.81
C ASN A 53 7.95 -2.28 -18.52
N PHE A 54 7.61 -1.04 -18.19
CA PHE A 54 6.25 -0.56 -18.06
C PHE A 54 6.16 0.86 -18.62
N ILE A 55 4.96 1.23 -19.05
CA ILE A 55 4.65 2.57 -19.55
C ILE A 55 3.58 3.16 -18.65
N LEU A 56 3.86 4.33 -18.08
CA LEU A 56 2.93 5.08 -17.23
C LEU A 56 2.70 6.47 -17.81
N ARG A 57 1.65 7.13 -17.32
CA ARG A 57 1.46 8.56 -17.57
C ARG A 57 2.03 9.37 -16.42
N ASP A 58 2.80 10.39 -16.75
CA ASP A 58 3.24 11.39 -15.77
C ASP A 58 2.08 12.32 -15.37
N LEU A 59 2.38 13.28 -14.49
CA LEU A 59 1.39 14.26 -14.01
C LEU A 59 0.92 15.23 -15.10
N ASN A 60 1.64 15.34 -16.21
CA ASN A 60 1.31 16.18 -17.36
C ASN A 60 0.56 15.38 -18.44
N GLY A 61 0.35 14.07 -18.24
CA GLY A 61 -0.28 13.18 -19.19
C GLY A 61 0.64 12.60 -20.26
N ASN A 62 1.95 12.88 -20.20
CA ASN A 62 2.93 12.31 -21.12
C ASN A 62 3.17 10.83 -20.79
N GLN A 63 3.42 10.02 -21.82
CA GLN A 63 3.84 8.64 -21.63
C GLN A 63 5.32 8.60 -21.24
N VAL A 64 5.64 7.83 -20.20
CA VAL A 64 7.00 7.61 -19.71
C VAL A 64 7.23 6.11 -19.59
N SER A 65 8.31 5.61 -20.19
CA SER A 65 8.72 4.21 -20.11
C SER A 65 9.90 4.02 -19.16
N LEU A 66 9.97 2.88 -18.47
CA LEU A 66 11.16 2.53 -17.69
C LEU A 66 12.41 2.38 -18.59
N GLU A 67 12.22 1.96 -19.84
CA GLU A 67 13.32 1.82 -20.81
C GLU A 67 13.98 3.14 -21.18
N ASP A 68 13.27 4.27 -21.09
CA ASP A 68 13.81 5.61 -21.36
C ASP A 68 14.91 6.00 -20.35
N HIS A 69 15.00 5.29 -19.23
CA HIS A 69 15.95 5.52 -18.15
C HIS A 69 17.07 4.49 -18.06
N LEU A 70 17.24 3.62 -19.07
CA LEU A 70 18.35 2.66 -19.11
C LEU A 70 19.71 3.36 -18.99
N GLY A 71 20.62 2.74 -18.24
CA GLY A 71 21.96 3.29 -17.96
C GLY A 71 22.01 4.33 -16.83
N LYS A 72 20.86 4.70 -16.24
CA LYS A 72 20.79 5.57 -15.06
C LYS A 72 20.45 4.75 -13.83
N ILE A 73 20.96 5.16 -12.66
CA ILE A 73 20.49 4.63 -11.38
C ILE A 73 19.11 5.22 -11.11
N VAL A 74 18.08 4.37 -11.13
CA VAL A 74 16.68 4.76 -10.91
C VAL A 74 16.20 4.13 -9.62
N PHE A 75 15.61 4.95 -8.75
CA PHE A 75 14.92 4.49 -7.55
C PHE A 75 13.41 4.58 -7.76
N LEU A 76 12.73 3.43 -7.75
CA LEU A 76 11.30 3.34 -7.96
C LEU A 76 10.57 3.24 -6.62
N ASN A 77 9.63 4.15 -6.38
CA ASN A 77 8.86 4.21 -5.14
C ASN A 77 7.35 4.16 -5.44
N PHE A 78 6.68 3.10 -5.00
CA PHE A 78 5.24 2.94 -5.14
C PHE A 78 4.52 3.47 -3.90
N TRP A 79 3.73 4.53 -4.04
CA TRP A 79 3.00 5.14 -2.93
C TRP A 79 1.61 5.61 -3.36
N THR A 80 0.71 5.77 -2.39
CA THR A 80 -0.63 6.34 -2.58
C THR A 80 -0.89 7.42 -1.52
N THR A 81 -1.84 8.33 -1.80
CA THR A 81 -2.17 9.45 -0.88
C THR A 81 -2.75 9.00 0.45
N TRP A 82 -3.38 7.83 0.47
CA TRP A 82 -4.09 7.27 1.61
C TRP A 82 -3.37 6.07 2.23
N CYS A 83 -2.18 5.69 1.76
CA CYS A 83 -1.39 4.61 2.36
C CYS A 83 -0.80 5.08 3.71
N PRO A 84 -1.28 4.56 4.86
CA PRO A 84 -0.81 5.01 6.17
C PRO A 84 0.70 4.84 6.38
N PRO A 85 1.34 3.68 6.11
CA PRO A 85 2.79 3.54 6.31
C PRO A 85 3.63 4.35 5.30
N CYS A 86 3.08 4.67 4.12
CA CYS A 86 3.79 5.45 3.10
C CYS A 86 3.88 6.95 3.45
N ARG A 87 2.91 7.48 4.23
CA ARG A 87 2.91 8.88 4.67
C ARG A 87 4.07 9.18 5.60
N GLU A 88 4.42 8.23 6.46
CA GLU A 88 5.55 8.32 7.39
C GLU A 88 6.89 8.10 6.66
N GLY A 89 6.93 7.14 5.72
CA GLY A 89 8.11 6.83 4.91
C GLY A 89 8.64 8.00 4.05
N ARG A 90 7.81 9.01 3.75
CA ARG A 90 8.23 10.24 3.04
C ARG A 90 9.41 10.95 3.73
N LEU A 91 9.53 10.86 5.05
CA LEU A 91 10.56 11.55 5.82
C LEU A 91 11.94 10.89 5.69
N ILE A 92 12.00 9.58 5.43
CA ILE A 92 13.26 8.82 5.28
C ILE A 92 13.95 9.13 3.93
N PHE A 93 13.21 9.59 2.92
CA PHE A 93 13.73 9.87 1.58
C PHE A 93 14.37 11.25 1.42
N LYS A 94 14.39 12.08 2.46
CA LYS A 94 15.06 13.41 2.38
C LYS A 94 16.58 13.30 2.24
N ASN A 95 17.17 12.12 2.42
CA ASN A 95 18.61 11.89 2.22
C ASN A 95 18.89 10.51 1.56
N PRO A 96 18.80 10.41 0.22
CA PRO A 96 19.09 9.17 -0.52
C PRO A 96 20.58 9.01 -0.87
N GLY A 97 21.36 10.09 -0.88
CA GLY A 97 22.73 10.12 -1.41
C GLY A 97 23.82 9.54 -0.50
N ASN A 98 23.52 9.26 0.76
CA ASN A 98 24.48 8.84 1.78
C ASN A 98 24.41 7.35 2.16
N ARG A 99 23.45 6.58 1.61
CA ARG A 99 23.38 5.12 1.82
C ARG A 99 24.08 4.31 0.72
N GLY A 100 24.20 4.84 -0.50
CA GLY A 100 24.98 4.20 -1.57
C GLY A 100 26.49 4.17 -1.30
N SER A 101 27.00 5.09 -0.49
CA SER A 101 28.39 5.12 -0.05
C SER A 101 28.67 4.23 1.17
N ALA A 102 27.66 3.89 1.97
CA ALA A 102 27.81 2.92 3.07
C ALA A 102 27.96 1.49 2.53
N LEU A 103 27.15 1.10 1.53
CA LEU A 103 27.22 -0.23 0.90
C LEU A 103 28.51 -0.49 0.11
N LYS A 104 29.30 0.54 -0.19
CA LYS A 104 30.58 0.37 -0.91
C LYS A 104 31.73 -0.04 0.01
N ASN A 105 31.58 0.16 1.32
CA ASN A 105 32.59 -0.21 2.33
C ASN A 105 32.34 -1.57 2.97
N ASP A 106 31.18 -2.20 2.72
CA ASP A 106 30.84 -3.54 3.22
C ASP A 106 31.17 -4.66 2.20
N LEU A 107 31.80 -4.31 1.07
CA LEU A 107 32.21 -5.22 -0.02
C LEU A 107 33.73 -5.33 -0.17
N ASN A 108 34.50 -5.05 0.88
CA ASN A 108 35.94 -5.34 0.95
C ASN A 108 36.30 -6.05 2.24
#